data_AF-A0A7X8RGZ5-F1
#
_entry.id   AF-A0A7X8RGZ5-F1
#
_cell.length_a   1.000
_cell.length_b   1.000
_cell.length_c   1.000
_cell.angle_alpha   90.00
_cell.angle_beta   90.00
_cell.angle_gamma   90.00
#
_symmetry.space_group_name_H-M   'P 1'
#
loop_
_entity.id
_entity.type
_entity.pdbx_description
1 polymer ?
#
loop_
_entity_poly.entity_id
_entity_poly.type
_entity_poly.pdbx_seq_one_letter_code
_entity_poly.pdbx_strand_id
1 'polypeptide(L)'
;ENRVRKYAKQHKITEVEAFQQLIAGEGTTDILLNIYRAHDVDGAPGWIPGIGYIPAAQAEDLASRASTVRDMDELYDKEAGTYETPDDIRSVVVGWDGTCSDPYCDSHEDRTQMDHRIDYEDGGPTTASNLSSKCPTHHNVKTDGRVFYLIDPHTRDKYFLYEDGTWVLVEAKGPLTPKERHWVQSVGQRVSKRRARKRAESQMKREEELRSNPPPPPEDDPPPF
;
A
#
# COMPACT_ATOMS: atom_id res chain seq x y z
N GLU A 1 -4.72 12.92 -15.95
CA GLU A 1 -5.44 14.15 -16.36
C GLU A 1 -6.89 14.07 -15.88
N ASN A 2 -7.47 15.14 -15.33
CA ASN A 2 -8.82 15.12 -14.76
C ASN A 2 -9.85 14.80 -15.87
N ARG A 3 -10.57 13.67 -15.77
CA ARG A 3 -11.52 13.20 -16.80
C ARG A 3 -12.63 14.20 -17.09
N VAL A 4 -13.04 14.97 -16.08
CA VAL A 4 -13.98 16.07 -16.23
C VAL A 4 -13.43 17.13 -17.18
N ARG A 5 -12.13 17.48 -17.07
CA ARG A 5 -11.47 18.42 -17.99
C ARG A 5 -11.43 17.92 -19.41
N LYS A 6 -11.10 16.64 -19.60
CA LYS A 6 -11.08 16.02 -20.93
C LYS A 6 -12.46 16.08 -21.58
N TYR A 7 -13.50 15.71 -20.83
CA TYR A 7 -14.89 15.77 -21.28
C TYR A 7 -15.31 17.21 -21.59
N ALA A 8 -15.02 18.16 -20.70
CA ALA A 8 -15.30 19.59 -20.88
C ALA A 8 -14.67 20.15 -22.16
N LYS A 9 -13.40 19.83 -22.41
CA LYS A 9 -12.67 20.25 -23.61
C LYS A 9 -13.26 19.64 -24.88
N GLN A 10 -13.62 18.36 -24.86
CA GLN A 10 -14.22 17.67 -26.00
C GLN A 10 -15.60 18.26 -26.36
N HIS A 11 -16.42 18.57 -25.36
CA HIS A 11 -17.78 19.07 -25.54
C HIS A 11 -17.87 20.61 -25.56
N LYS A 12 -16.75 21.31 -25.38
CA LYS A 12 -16.65 22.78 -25.34
C LYS A 12 -17.58 23.42 -24.29
N ILE A 13 -17.64 22.79 -23.13
CA ILE A 13 -18.42 23.25 -21.97
C ILE A 13 -17.48 23.53 -20.79
N THR A 14 -18.00 24.12 -19.72
CA THR A 14 -17.25 24.33 -18.48
C THR A 14 -16.98 23.01 -17.75
N GLU A 15 -15.98 22.97 -16.87
CA GLU A 15 -15.74 21.79 -16.00
C GLU A 15 -16.95 21.49 -15.10
N VAL A 16 -17.71 22.52 -14.70
CA VAL A 16 -18.92 22.36 -13.88
C VAL A 16 -20.04 21.68 -14.67
N GLU A 17 -20.31 22.14 -15.89
CA GLU A 17 -21.30 21.52 -16.77
C GLU A 17 -20.89 20.09 -17.15
N ALA A 18 -19.60 19.87 -17.44
CA ALA A 18 -19.07 18.53 -17.70
C ALA A 18 -19.27 17.60 -16.52
N PHE A 19 -19.01 18.07 -15.30
CA PHE A 19 -19.26 17.29 -14.09
C PHE A 19 -20.74 16.95 -13.94
N GLN A 20 -21.63 17.94 -14.12
CA GLN A 20 -23.08 17.75 -14.05
C GLN A 20 -23.59 16.73 -15.07
N GLN A 21 -23.17 16.83 -16.33
CA GLN A 21 -23.56 15.88 -17.38
C GLN A 21 -23.08 14.46 -17.07
N LEU A 22 -21.82 14.32 -16.62
CA LEU A 22 -21.26 13.01 -16.29
C LEU A 22 -21.97 12.34 -15.11
N ILE A 23 -22.31 13.08 -14.05
CA ILE A 23 -23.06 12.51 -12.92
C ILE A 23 -24.53 12.24 -13.24
N ALA A 24 -25.11 12.99 -14.19
CA ALA A 24 -26.47 12.79 -14.69
C ALA A 24 -26.57 11.63 -15.70
N GLY A 25 -25.44 11.07 -16.14
CA GLY A 25 -25.41 10.01 -17.16
C GLY A 25 -25.65 10.50 -18.59
N GLU A 26 -25.54 11.81 -18.83
CA GLU A 26 -25.70 12.44 -20.15
C GLU A 26 -24.47 12.29 -21.04
N GLY A 27 -23.40 11.67 -20.53
CA GLY A 27 -22.18 11.35 -21.26
C GLY A 27 -21.44 10.18 -20.65
N THR A 28 -20.43 9.68 -21.36
CA THR A 28 -19.59 8.57 -20.89
C THR A 28 -18.15 9.03 -20.70
N THR A 29 -17.47 8.40 -19.73
CA THR A 29 -16.04 8.57 -19.52
C THR A 29 -15.45 7.25 -19.04
N ASP A 30 -14.25 6.92 -19.52
CA ASP A 30 -13.58 5.68 -19.12
C ASP A 30 -12.98 5.87 -17.73
N ILE A 31 -13.39 5.02 -16.78
CA ILE A 31 -12.84 5.02 -15.42
C ILE A 31 -11.90 3.83 -15.23
N LEU A 32 -10.60 4.09 -15.16
CA LEU A 32 -9.62 3.20 -14.57
C LEU A 32 -9.77 3.25 -13.04
N LEU A 33 -10.12 2.11 -12.47
CA LEU A 33 -10.16 1.84 -11.04
C LEU A 33 -9.32 0.58 -10.79
N ASN A 34 -8.18 0.72 -10.13
CA ASN A 34 -7.36 -0.42 -9.77
C ASN A 34 -7.85 -1.00 -8.44
N ILE A 35 -7.88 -2.34 -8.36
CA ILE A 35 -8.27 -3.07 -7.16
C ILE A 35 -7.27 -4.19 -6.97
N TYR A 36 -6.69 -4.25 -5.77
CA TYR A 36 -5.72 -5.26 -5.40
C TYR A 36 -6.43 -6.29 -4.52
N ARG A 37 -6.32 -7.56 -4.88
CA ARG A 37 -6.94 -8.66 -4.15
C ARG A 37 -6.06 -9.90 -4.29
N ALA A 38 -5.92 -10.64 -3.19
CA ALA A 38 -5.32 -11.97 -3.21
C ALA A 38 -6.17 -12.91 -4.07
N HIS A 39 -5.55 -13.62 -5.00
CA HIS A 39 -6.25 -14.63 -5.80
C HIS A 39 -6.14 -16.03 -5.19
N ASP A 40 -5.21 -16.22 -4.25
CA ASP A 40 -4.86 -17.47 -3.57
C ASP A 40 -5.52 -17.65 -2.19
N VAL A 41 -6.29 -16.66 -1.74
CA VAL A 41 -6.98 -16.67 -0.44
C VAL A 41 -8.48 -16.49 -0.63
N ASP A 42 -9.23 -17.52 -0.26
CA ASP A 42 -10.70 -17.49 -0.28
C ASP A 42 -11.24 -16.36 0.61
N GLY A 43 -12.15 -15.57 0.06
CA GLY A 43 -12.76 -14.44 0.76
C GLY A 43 -11.78 -13.32 1.12
N ALA A 44 -10.70 -13.14 0.33
CA ALA A 44 -9.77 -12.03 0.52
C ALA A 44 -10.47 -10.67 0.33
N PRO A 45 -10.22 -9.69 1.23
CA PRO A 45 -10.66 -8.32 1.01
C PRO A 45 -9.94 -7.70 -0.19
N GLY A 46 -10.53 -6.65 -0.76
CA GLY A 46 -9.89 -5.83 -1.77
C GLY A 46 -9.23 -4.61 -1.15
N TRP A 47 -8.26 -4.01 -1.84
CA TRP A 47 -7.74 -2.70 -1.54
C TRP A 47 -7.83 -1.82 -2.80
N ILE A 48 -8.33 -0.61 -2.63
CA ILE A 48 -8.45 0.38 -3.69
C ILE A 48 -7.54 1.56 -3.34
N PRO A 49 -6.64 1.97 -4.25
CA PRO A 49 -5.86 3.20 -4.07
C PRO A 49 -6.76 4.37 -3.68
N GLY A 50 -6.41 5.03 -2.58
CA GLY A 50 -7.16 6.17 -2.07
C GLY A 50 -8.37 5.93 -1.19
N ILE A 51 -8.99 4.77 -1.32
CA ILE A 51 -10.15 4.38 -0.51
C ILE A 51 -9.69 3.46 0.62
N GLY A 52 -8.70 2.61 0.37
CA GLY A 52 -8.22 1.60 1.30
C GLY A 52 -8.97 0.27 1.14
N TYR A 53 -9.12 -0.44 2.27
CA TYR A 53 -9.67 -1.79 2.28
C TYR A 53 -11.19 -1.83 2.10
N ILE A 54 -11.64 -2.72 1.23
CA ILE A 54 -13.05 -3.04 1.00
C ILE A 54 -13.35 -4.51 1.38
N PRO A 55 -14.58 -4.81 1.85
CA PRO A 55 -14.99 -6.18 2.16
C PRO A 55 -14.88 -7.14 0.97
N ALA A 56 -14.69 -8.44 1.26
CA ALA A 56 -14.54 -9.48 0.24
C ALA A 56 -15.68 -9.50 -0.79
N ALA A 57 -16.94 -9.37 -0.34
CA ALA A 57 -18.09 -9.33 -1.23
C ALA A 57 -18.05 -8.16 -2.24
N GLN A 58 -17.57 -6.98 -1.82
CA GLN A 58 -17.40 -5.84 -2.73
C GLN A 58 -16.20 -6.05 -3.66
N ALA A 59 -15.12 -6.63 -3.16
CA ALA A 59 -13.96 -6.95 -3.97
C ALA A 59 -14.29 -7.98 -5.05
N GLU A 60 -15.13 -8.97 -4.74
CA GLU A 60 -15.64 -9.96 -5.69
C GLU A 60 -16.56 -9.36 -6.74
N ASP A 61 -17.51 -8.49 -6.35
CA ASP A 61 -18.37 -7.76 -7.29
C ASP A 61 -17.52 -6.96 -8.29
N LEU A 62 -16.58 -6.17 -7.78
CA LEU A 62 -15.77 -5.32 -8.64
C LEU A 62 -14.78 -6.13 -9.50
N ALA A 63 -14.20 -7.21 -8.96
CA ALA A 63 -13.36 -8.13 -9.74
C ALA A 63 -14.14 -8.80 -10.88
N SER A 64 -15.42 -9.15 -10.67
CA SER A 64 -16.27 -9.73 -11.73
C SER A 64 -16.54 -8.77 -12.89
N ARG A 65 -16.36 -7.47 -12.66
CA ARG A 65 -16.55 -6.38 -13.64
C ARG A 65 -15.24 -5.87 -14.22
N ALA A 66 -14.10 -6.45 -13.82
CA ALA A 66 -12.79 -6.02 -14.27
C ALA A 66 -12.61 -6.31 -15.77
N SER A 67 -12.20 -5.29 -16.53
CA SER A 67 -11.84 -5.43 -17.94
C SER A 67 -10.43 -6.00 -18.14
N THR A 68 -9.59 -5.97 -17.09
CA THR A 68 -8.21 -6.45 -17.14
C THR A 68 -7.81 -6.98 -15.77
N VAL A 69 -7.17 -8.14 -15.76
CA VAL A 69 -6.59 -8.77 -14.57
C VAL A 69 -5.10 -8.88 -14.77
N ARG A 70 -4.32 -8.58 -13.73
CA ARG A 70 -2.86 -8.60 -13.75
C ARG A 70 -2.36 -9.30 -12.50
N ASP A 71 -1.40 -10.20 -12.67
CA ASP A 71 -0.65 -10.75 -11.55
C ASP A 71 0.49 -9.80 -11.20
N MET A 72 0.54 -9.32 -9.96
CA MET A 72 1.56 -8.37 -9.53
C MET A 72 2.92 -9.03 -9.29
N ASP A 73 2.94 -10.31 -8.95
CA ASP A 73 4.18 -11.06 -8.71
C ASP A 73 4.88 -11.34 -10.05
N GLU A 74 4.11 -11.72 -11.08
CA GLU A 74 4.65 -11.90 -12.45
C GLU A 74 5.16 -10.59 -13.07
N LEU A 75 4.61 -9.45 -12.66
CA LEU A 75 4.97 -8.13 -13.18
C LEU A 75 6.11 -7.45 -12.43
N TYR A 76 6.54 -7.98 -11.29
CA TYR A 76 7.53 -7.29 -10.44
C TYR A 76 8.87 -7.07 -11.16
N ASP A 77 9.35 -8.12 -11.83
CA ASP A 77 10.60 -8.11 -12.59
C ASP A 77 10.42 -7.63 -14.03
N LYS A 78 9.23 -7.19 -14.41
CA LYS A 78 8.99 -6.65 -15.75
C LYS A 78 9.82 -5.37 -15.93
N GLU A 79 10.55 -5.33 -17.03
CA GLU A 79 11.30 -4.15 -17.48
C GLU A 79 10.66 -3.58 -18.76
N ALA A 80 10.49 -2.27 -18.79
CA ALA A 80 10.20 -1.54 -20.01
C ALA A 80 11.50 -1.01 -20.61
N GLY A 81 11.70 -1.22 -21.92
CA GLY A 81 12.84 -0.66 -22.66
C GLY A 81 12.72 0.84 -22.97
N THR A 82 11.90 1.57 -22.20
CA THR A 82 11.59 2.99 -22.39
C THR A 82 11.59 3.72 -21.05
N TYR A 83 11.89 5.02 -21.07
CA TYR A 83 11.78 5.88 -19.87
C TYR A 83 10.34 5.94 -19.34
N GLU A 84 9.36 6.07 -20.23
CA GLU A 84 7.95 6.10 -19.86
C GLU A 84 7.55 4.79 -19.18
N THR A 85 7.01 4.90 -17.96
CA THR A 85 6.56 3.73 -17.19
C THR A 85 5.17 3.30 -17.67
N PRO A 86 5.01 2.06 -18.18
CA PRO A 86 3.70 1.52 -18.53
C PRO A 86 2.77 1.36 -17.31
N ASP A 87 1.47 1.40 -17.55
CA ASP A 87 0.43 1.33 -16.49
C ASP A 87 0.49 0.07 -15.62
N ASP A 88 0.99 -1.04 -16.16
CA ASP A 88 1.10 -2.29 -15.42
C ASP A 88 2.28 -2.26 -14.42
N ILE A 89 3.45 -1.79 -14.84
CA ILE A 89 4.59 -1.53 -13.93
C ILE A 89 4.21 -0.47 -12.90
N ARG A 90 3.52 0.61 -13.31
CA ARG A 90 3.01 1.64 -12.39
C ARG A 90 2.11 1.03 -11.32
N SER A 91 1.21 0.11 -11.70
CA SER A 91 0.33 -0.59 -10.74
C SER A 91 1.14 -1.37 -9.70
N VAL A 92 2.23 -2.03 -10.09
CA VAL A 92 3.11 -2.72 -9.12
C VAL A 92 3.72 -1.70 -8.14
N VAL A 93 4.32 -0.61 -8.63
CA VAL A 93 4.96 0.41 -7.79
C VAL A 93 3.96 1.03 -6.81
N VAL A 94 2.77 1.41 -7.30
CA VAL A 94 1.68 1.94 -6.46
C VAL A 94 1.19 0.90 -5.45
N GLY A 95 1.06 -0.37 -5.86
CA GLY A 95 0.67 -1.46 -4.97
C GLY A 95 1.66 -1.68 -3.82
N TRP A 96 2.93 -1.34 -4.00
CA TRP A 96 3.93 -1.38 -2.94
C TRP A 96 4.00 -0.08 -2.13
N ASP A 97 3.99 1.08 -2.78
CA ASP A 97 4.23 2.36 -2.09
C ASP A 97 2.96 2.90 -1.42
N GLY A 98 1.79 2.67 -2.02
CA GLY A 98 0.48 3.14 -1.55
C GLY A 98 0.25 4.64 -1.72
N THR A 99 1.20 5.46 -1.27
CA THR A 99 1.22 6.92 -1.40
C THR A 99 2.57 7.39 -1.97
N CYS A 100 2.83 8.69 -1.95
CA CYS A 100 4.18 9.20 -2.07
C CYS A 100 5.08 8.52 -1.02
N SER A 101 6.24 8.05 -1.45
CA SER A 101 7.14 7.24 -0.64
C SER A 101 8.16 8.06 0.17
N ASP A 102 8.10 9.38 0.08
CA ASP A 102 8.96 10.30 0.84
C ASP A 102 8.53 10.33 2.32
N PRO A 103 9.46 10.46 3.28
CA PRO A 103 9.13 10.57 4.70
C PRO A 103 8.00 11.55 4.99
N TYR A 104 7.02 11.09 5.77
CA TYR A 104 5.89 11.89 6.27
C TYR A 104 4.97 12.48 5.18
N CYS A 105 5.10 12.06 3.92
CA CYS A 105 4.22 12.48 2.85
C CYS A 105 3.10 11.46 2.62
N ASP A 106 1.85 11.89 2.74
CA ASP A 106 0.68 11.07 2.41
C ASP A 106 0.00 11.55 1.12
N SER A 107 0.78 12.11 0.18
CA SER A 107 0.25 12.47 -1.13
C SER A 107 -0.22 11.22 -1.86
N HIS A 108 -1.53 11.15 -2.04
CA HIS A 108 -2.24 10.14 -2.81
C HIS A 108 -1.58 9.80 -4.16
N GLU A 109 -1.66 8.53 -4.55
CA GLU A 109 -0.92 7.95 -5.68
C GLU A 109 -1.33 8.53 -7.04
N ASP A 110 -2.59 8.96 -7.20
CA ASP A 110 -3.07 9.66 -8.40
C ASP A 110 -2.34 10.99 -8.66
N ARG A 111 -1.71 11.58 -7.63
CA ARG A 111 -0.87 12.78 -7.69
C ARG A 111 0.62 12.47 -7.72
N THR A 112 1.00 11.21 -7.87
CA THR A 112 2.41 10.78 -7.90
C THR A 112 2.88 10.44 -9.31
N GLN A 113 4.16 10.70 -9.54
CA GLN A 113 4.94 10.33 -10.70
C GLN A 113 5.78 9.09 -10.37
N MET A 114 6.18 8.37 -11.41
CA MET A 114 7.13 7.26 -11.29
C MET A 114 8.54 7.86 -11.36
N ASP A 115 9.24 7.84 -10.23
CA ASP A 115 10.60 8.33 -10.10
C ASP A 115 11.58 7.15 -10.13
N HIS A 116 12.56 7.19 -11.03
CA HIS A 116 13.62 6.20 -11.07
C HIS A 116 14.62 6.46 -9.95
N ARG A 117 14.89 5.47 -9.09
CA ARG A 117 15.89 5.57 -8.03
C ARG A 117 17.30 5.74 -8.60
N ILE A 118 17.66 4.93 -9.59
CA ILE A 118 18.79 5.15 -10.48
C ILE A 118 18.23 5.80 -11.72
N ASP A 119 18.67 7.00 -12.06
CA ASP A 119 18.16 7.73 -13.22
C ASP A 119 18.28 6.89 -14.49
N TYR A 120 17.27 6.99 -15.36
CA TYR A 120 17.23 6.22 -16.60
C TYR A 120 18.41 6.57 -17.53
N GLU A 121 18.81 7.85 -17.55
CA GLU A 121 19.96 8.34 -18.32
C GLU A 121 21.29 7.75 -17.81
N ASP A 122 21.36 7.38 -16.53
CA ASP A 122 22.49 6.69 -15.91
C ASP A 122 22.42 5.16 -16.06
N GLY A 123 21.49 4.65 -16.86
CA GLY A 123 21.29 3.23 -17.10
C GLY A 123 20.38 2.52 -16.11
N GLY A 124 19.61 3.27 -15.31
CA GLY A 124 18.59 2.71 -14.42
C GLY A 124 17.41 2.11 -15.21
N PRO A 125 17.04 0.84 -14.99
CA PRO A 125 15.95 0.21 -15.73
C PRO A 125 14.58 0.78 -15.32
N THR A 126 13.63 0.80 -16.26
CA THR A 126 12.22 1.09 -15.97
C THR A 126 11.52 -0.19 -15.52
N THR A 127 11.65 -0.49 -14.23
CA THR A 127 11.10 -1.68 -13.58
C THR A 127 10.68 -1.35 -12.16
N ALA A 128 9.75 -2.12 -11.58
CA ALA A 128 9.24 -1.84 -10.24
C ALA A 128 10.36 -1.78 -9.20
N SER A 129 11.40 -2.63 -9.31
CA SER A 129 12.53 -2.65 -8.38
C SER A 129 13.34 -1.34 -8.33
N ASN A 130 13.35 -0.56 -9.43
CA ASN A 130 14.05 0.73 -9.52
C ASN A 130 13.11 1.94 -9.40
N LEU A 131 11.80 1.77 -9.59
CA LEU A 131 10.84 2.88 -9.57
C LEU A 131 10.25 3.12 -8.18
N SER A 132 9.84 4.37 -7.94
CA SER A 132 9.20 4.82 -6.71
C SER A 132 8.06 5.79 -7.03
N SER A 133 6.99 5.74 -6.24
CA SER A 133 5.88 6.69 -6.28
C SER A 133 6.27 7.97 -5.54
N LYS A 134 6.40 9.10 -6.25
CA LYS A 134 6.72 10.41 -5.65
C LYS A 134 5.78 11.50 -6.13
N CYS A 135 5.30 12.36 -5.22
CA CYS A 135 4.60 13.57 -5.65
C CYS A 135 5.58 14.55 -6.31
N PRO A 136 5.09 15.50 -7.14
CA PRO A 136 5.97 16.44 -7.85
C PRO A 136 6.95 17.19 -6.95
N THR A 137 6.53 17.55 -5.74
CA THR A 137 7.40 18.22 -4.75
C THR A 137 8.61 17.37 -4.40
N HIS A 138 8.40 16.12 -4.00
CA HIS A 138 9.49 15.23 -3.56
C HIS A 138 10.28 14.64 -4.73
N HIS A 139 9.65 14.48 -5.89
CA HIS A 139 10.36 14.18 -7.13
C HIS A 139 11.41 15.27 -7.41
N ASN A 140 11.02 16.55 -7.34
CA ASN A 140 11.94 17.66 -7.55
C ASN A 140 13.06 17.72 -6.50
N VAL A 141 12.78 17.40 -5.24
CA VAL A 141 13.81 17.33 -4.17
C VAL A 141 14.90 16.30 -4.52
N LYS A 142 14.50 15.14 -5.08
CA LYS A 142 15.43 14.12 -5.57
C LYS A 142 16.17 14.59 -6.81
N THR A 143 15.46 15.16 -7.79
CA THR A 143 16.08 15.68 -9.02
C THR A 143 17.12 16.78 -8.74
N ASP A 144 16.90 17.59 -7.70
CA ASP A 144 17.86 18.62 -7.24
C ASP A 144 19.05 18.03 -6.45
N GLY A 145 19.13 16.71 -6.30
CA GLY A 145 20.24 16.03 -5.62
C GLY A 145 20.27 16.16 -4.10
N ARG A 146 19.21 16.70 -3.48
CA ARG A 146 19.15 16.93 -2.02
C ARG A 146 18.91 15.66 -1.22
N VAL A 147 18.50 14.59 -1.89
CA VAL A 147 18.22 13.32 -1.27
C VAL A 147 18.68 12.17 -2.15
N PHE A 148 19.35 11.22 -1.52
CA PHE A 148 19.68 9.92 -2.08
C PHE A 148 18.90 8.86 -1.32
N TYR A 149 18.45 7.81 -1.99
CA TYR A 149 17.80 6.70 -1.29
C TYR A 149 18.09 5.33 -1.89
N LEU A 150 17.88 4.30 -1.08
CA LEU A 150 17.90 2.88 -1.46
C LEU A 150 16.51 2.29 -1.28
N ILE A 151 16.20 1.26 -2.06
CA ILE A 151 14.98 0.48 -1.95
C ILE A 151 15.39 -0.93 -1.51
N ASP A 152 14.87 -1.41 -0.39
CA ASP A 152 15.06 -2.80 0.03
C ASP A 152 14.41 -3.75 -1.00
N PRO A 153 15.13 -4.76 -1.51
CA PRO A 153 14.59 -5.63 -2.57
C PRO A 153 13.44 -6.53 -2.10
N HIS A 154 13.24 -6.72 -0.80
CA HIS A 154 12.25 -7.65 -0.25
C HIS A 154 11.04 -6.94 0.38
N THR A 155 11.28 -5.90 1.17
CA THR A 155 10.22 -5.13 1.84
C THR A 155 9.83 -3.88 1.08
N ARG A 156 10.71 -3.39 0.18
CA ARG A 156 10.64 -2.07 -0.47
C ARG A 156 10.60 -0.90 0.48
N ASP A 157 11.00 -1.12 1.72
CA ASP A 157 11.32 -0.04 2.63
C ASP A 157 12.44 0.80 2.02
N LYS A 158 12.37 2.10 2.24
CA LYS A 158 13.27 3.07 1.62
C LYS A 158 14.15 3.71 2.66
N TYR A 159 15.45 3.70 2.40
CA TYR A 159 16.45 4.32 3.24
C TYR A 159 16.86 5.63 2.59
N PHE A 160 16.35 6.74 3.12
CA PHE A 160 16.65 8.08 2.65
C PHE A 160 17.87 8.63 3.37
N LEU A 161 18.75 9.29 2.64
CA LEU A 161 19.88 10.09 3.13
C LEU A 161 19.76 11.50 2.55
N TYR A 162 19.56 12.48 3.42
CA TYR A 162 19.44 13.89 3.06
C TYR A 162 20.80 14.59 3.05
N GLU A 163 20.86 15.75 2.40
CA GLU A 163 22.08 16.58 2.26
C GLU A 163 22.72 17.00 3.60
N ASP A 164 21.94 17.07 4.68
CA ASP A 164 22.40 17.41 6.03
C ASP A 164 22.98 16.21 6.80
N GLY A 165 23.00 15.02 6.19
CA GLY A 165 23.44 13.77 6.79
C GLY A 165 22.37 13.06 7.62
N THR A 166 21.17 13.62 7.75
CA THR A 166 20.03 12.94 8.38
C THR A 166 19.59 11.79 7.49
N TRP A 167 19.26 10.65 8.10
CA TRP A 167 18.69 9.51 7.40
C TRP A 167 17.35 9.09 8.01
N VAL A 168 16.47 8.58 7.16
CA VAL A 168 15.14 8.14 7.55
C VAL A 168 14.81 6.82 6.86
N LEU A 169 14.30 5.86 7.62
CA LEU A 169 13.67 4.65 7.09
C LEU A 169 12.18 4.92 6.89
N VAL A 170 11.70 4.74 5.66
CA VAL A 170 10.27 4.77 5.34
C VAL A 170 9.80 3.39 4.99
N GLU A 171 8.85 2.90 5.78
CA GLU A 171 8.20 1.63 5.49
C GLU A 171 7.23 1.78 4.33
N ALA A 172 7.22 0.80 3.42
CA ALA A 172 6.26 0.79 2.33
C ALA A 172 4.85 0.50 2.87
N LYS A 173 3.85 1.27 2.41
CA LYS A 173 2.48 1.28 2.96
C LYS A 173 1.41 0.71 2.02
N GLY A 174 1.77 0.32 0.80
CA GLY A 174 0.83 -0.24 -0.17
C GLY A 174 0.37 -1.65 0.20
N PRO A 175 -0.72 -2.14 -0.41
CA PRO A 175 -1.26 -3.46 -0.10
C PRO A 175 -0.25 -4.59 -0.32
N LEU A 176 0.70 -4.49 -1.25
CA LEU A 176 1.64 -5.57 -1.56
C LEU A 176 2.70 -5.79 -0.47
N THR A 177 2.85 -4.84 0.47
CA THR A 177 3.95 -4.85 1.42
C THR A 177 3.73 -5.90 2.51
N PRO A 178 4.74 -6.70 2.90
CA PRO A 178 4.55 -7.81 3.83
C PRO A 178 3.83 -7.44 5.14
N LYS A 179 4.03 -6.21 5.64
CA LYS A 179 3.39 -5.68 6.86
C LYS A 179 1.93 -5.31 6.62
N GLU A 180 1.62 -4.76 5.45
CA GLU A 180 0.27 -4.34 5.04
C GLU A 180 -0.48 -5.42 4.26
N ARG A 181 0.07 -6.64 4.07
CA ARG A 181 -0.64 -7.80 3.48
C ARG A 181 -1.75 -8.34 4.38
N HIS A 182 -2.60 -7.46 4.87
CA HIS A 182 -3.83 -7.75 5.58
C HIS A 182 -4.74 -8.71 4.78
N TRP A 183 -4.63 -8.73 3.45
CA TRP A 183 -5.34 -9.62 2.54
C TRP A 183 -4.98 -11.10 2.63
N VAL A 184 -3.84 -11.49 3.25
CA VAL A 184 -3.55 -12.92 3.51
C VAL A 184 -4.32 -13.51 4.69
N GLN A 185 -5.21 -12.74 5.33
CA GLN A 185 -6.02 -13.21 6.45
C GLN A 185 -7.47 -12.71 6.37
N SER A 186 -8.42 -13.63 6.47
CA SER A 186 -9.84 -13.31 6.61
C SER A 186 -10.12 -12.53 7.91
N VAL A 187 -11.22 -11.78 7.97
CA VAL A 187 -11.62 -11.06 9.19
C VAL A 187 -11.73 -12.02 10.38
N GLY A 188 -12.28 -13.22 10.17
CA GLY A 188 -12.37 -14.27 11.19
C GLY A 188 -11.00 -14.75 11.69
N GLN A 189 -10.03 -14.92 10.78
CA GLN A 189 -8.65 -15.25 11.12
C GLN A 189 -7.99 -14.11 11.92
N ARG A 190 -8.17 -12.85 11.51
CA ARG A 190 -7.64 -11.68 12.23
C ARG A 190 -8.23 -11.56 13.64
N VAL A 191 -9.54 -11.73 13.80
CA VAL A 191 -10.22 -11.71 15.10
C VAL A 191 -9.68 -12.82 16.00
N SER A 192 -9.54 -14.03 15.47
CA SER A 192 -9.00 -15.18 16.21
C SER A 192 -7.54 -14.94 16.64
N LYS A 193 -6.69 -14.44 15.74
CA LYS A 193 -5.28 -14.12 16.04
C LYS A 193 -5.16 -13.00 17.08
N ARG A 194 -5.98 -11.95 16.98
CA ARG A 194 -6.07 -10.88 18.00
C ARG A 194 -6.49 -11.43 19.36
N ARG A 195 -7.51 -12.30 19.41
CA ARG A 195 -7.97 -12.96 20.65
C ARG A 195 -6.88 -13.86 21.23
N ALA A 196 -6.15 -14.60 20.40
CA ALA A 196 -5.02 -15.43 20.85
C ALA A 196 -3.89 -14.58 21.44
N ARG A 197 -3.49 -13.49 20.75
CA ARG A 197 -2.48 -12.55 21.27
C ARG A 197 -2.89 -11.95 22.61
N LYS A 198 -4.13 -11.47 22.74
CA LYS A 198 -4.66 -10.93 24.01
C LYS A 198 -4.68 -11.96 25.13
N ARG A 199 -4.98 -13.24 24.82
CA ARG A 199 -4.89 -14.34 25.80
C ARG A 199 -3.45 -14.60 26.23
N ALA A 200 -2.50 -14.61 25.30
CA ALA A 200 -1.08 -14.79 25.60
C ALA A 200 -0.51 -13.63 26.45
N GLU A 201 -0.81 -12.38 26.08
CA GLU A 201 -0.45 -11.19 26.87
C GLU A 201 -1.01 -11.29 28.30
N SER A 202 -2.27 -11.72 28.45
CA SER A 202 -2.91 -11.90 29.76
C SER A 202 -2.26 -13.01 30.59
N GLN A 203 -1.92 -14.14 29.96
CA GLN A 203 -1.21 -15.25 30.62
C GLN A 203 0.19 -14.81 31.09
N MET A 204 0.97 -14.13 30.23
CA MET A 204 2.29 -13.62 30.60
C MET A 204 2.20 -12.65 31.77
N LYS A 205 1.23 -11.73 31.77
CA LYS A 205 1.01 -10.79 32.87
C LYS A 205 0.66 -11.53 34.17
N ARG A 206 -0.19 -12.55 34.10
CA ARG A 206 -0.55 -13.37 35.28
C ARG A 206 0.65 -14.15 35.81
N GLU A 207 1.50 -14.69 34.95
CA GLU A 207 2.75 -15.36 35.35
C GLU A 207 3.76 -14.40 35.98
N GLU A 208 3.85 -13.17 35.48
CA GLU A 208 4.68 -12.12 36.07
C GLU A 208 4.15 -11.68 37.45
N GLU A 209 2.83 -11.52 37.58
CA GLU A 209 2.17 -11.24 38.87
C GLU A 209 2.41 -12.38 39.87
N LEU A 210 2.27 -13.65 39.47
CA LEU A 210 2.55 -14.81 40.31
C LEU A 210 4.02 -14.93 40.70
N ARG A 211 4.95 -14.56 39.81
CA ARG A 211 6.39 -14.51 40.13
C ARG A 211 6.72 -13.40 41.11
N SER A 212 6.09 -12.25 40.96
CA SER A 212 6.34 -11.06 41.79
C SER A 212 5.65 -11.15 43.15
N ASN A 213 4.52 -11.87 43.22
CA ASN A 213 3.70 -12.00 44.42
C ASN A 213 3.12 -13.42 44.51
N PRO A 214 3.94 -14.41 44.91
CA PRO A 214 3.51 -15.80 44.97
C PRO A 214 2.43 -15.97 46.05
N PRO A 215 1.47 -16.90 45.85
CA PRO A 215 0.50 -17.23 46.89
C PRO A 215 1.21 -17.77 48.14
N PRO A 216 0.64 -17.56 49.34
CA PRO A 216 1.18 -18.15 50.54
C PRO A 216 1.23 -19.68 50.41
N PRO A 217 2.22 -20.34 51.03
CA PRO A 217 2.30 -21.79 51.02
C PRO A 217 1.01 -22.40 51.60
N PRO A 218 0.62 -23.61 51.18
CA PRO A 218 -0.52 -24.31 51.77
C PRO A 218 -0.33 -24.40 53.29
N GLU A 219 -1.42 -24.21 54.06
CA GLU A 219 -1.38 -24.48 55.49
C GLU A 219 -1.12 -25.98 55.71
N ASP A 220 -0.15 -26.31 56.56
CA ASP A 220 0.15 -27.70 56.91
C ASP A 220 -1.09 -28.33 57.55
N ASP A 221 -1.52 -29.50 57.04
CA ASP A 221 -2.61 -30.24 57.66
C ASP A 221 -2.24 -30.53 59.13
N PRO A 222 -3.15 -30.26 60.08
CA PRO A 222 -2.86 -30.47 61.50
C PRO A 222 -2.48 -31.94 61.72
N PRO A 223 -1.45 -32.21 62.55
CA PRO A 223 -0.90 -33.54 62.71
C PRO A 223 -2.00 -34.53 63.15
N PRO A 224 -1.99 -35.77 62.64
CA PRO A 224 -2.98 -36.76 63.02
C PRO A 224 -2.84 -37.07 64.52
N PHE A 225 -3.96 -36.97 65.24
CA PHE A 225 -4.07 -37.25 66.69
C PHE A 225 -3.86 -38.73 67.01
#